data_AF-A0A2T9ZVE7-F1
#
_entry.id   AF-A0A2T9ZVE7-F1
#
_cell.length_a   1.000
_cell.length_b   1.000
_cell.length_c   1.000
_cell.angle_alpha   90.00
_cell.angle_beta   90.00
_cell.angle_gamma   90.00
#
_symmetry.space_group_name_H-M   'P 1'
#
loop_
_entity.id
_entity.type
_entity.pdbx_description
1 polymer ?
#
loop_
_entity_poly.entity_id
_entity_poly.type
_entity_poly.pdbx_seq_one_letter_code
_entity_poly.pdbx_strand_id
1 'polypeptide(L)'
;MNILKTLIRNAILLLCCLGFSLSAEPMNDEGKGLDTQVEDLKKAVIQLNRELFILEEELLFPGNTQVSIFLSLDIGNYFKLDSVQLHIDNKELTNHLYTEREVKALQRGGVQRLYLGNLKAGEHELVAFFTGVGPKGRDYKRGATVSFNKGIGPKYLELKIVDSVALQQPDFEVREWE
;
A
#
# COMPACT_ATOMS: atom_id res chain seq x y z
N MET A 1 -85.87 -47.74 -23.27
CA MET A 1 -84.55 -48.42 -23.19
C MET A 1 -83.33 -47.48 -23.29
N ASN A 2 -83.49 -46.16 -23.39
CA ASN A 2 -82.36 -45.23 -23.56
C ASN A 2 -82.04 -44.40 -22.30
N ILE A 3 -82.92 -44.35 -21.31
CA ILE A 3 -82.71 -43.57 -20.06
C ILE A 3 -81.82 -44.35 -19.07
N LEU A 4 -81.99 -45.68 -19.01
CA LEU A 4 -81.20 -46.56 -18.14
C LEU A 4 -79.73 -46.68 -18.57
N LYS A 5 -79.45 -46.61 -19.88
CA LYS A 5 -78.09 -46.65 -20.43
C LYS A 5 -77.31 -45.36 -20.13
N THR A 6 -77.98 -44.21 -20.08
CA THR A 6 -77.34 -42.91 -19.79
C THR A 6 -77.01 -42.76 -18.31
N LEU A 7 -77.85 -43.31 -17.41
CA LEU A 7 -77.59 -43.35 -15.97
C LEU A 7 -76.40 -44.26 -15.62
N ILE A 8 -76.27 -45.42 -16.28
CA ILE A 8 -75.13 -46.33 -16.08
C ILE A 8 -73.83 -45.73 -16.64
N ARG A 9 -73.89 -44.99 -17.76
CA ARG A 9 -72.72 -44.32 -18.35
C ARG A 9 -72.21 -43.16 -17.50
N ASN A 10 -73.11 -42.39 -16.85
CA ASN A 10 -72.72 -41.32 -15.94
C ASN A 10 -72.26 -41.83 -14.56
N ALA A 11 -72.77 -42.98 -14.10
CA ALA A 11 -72.29 -43.63 -12.88
C ALA A 11 -70.85 -44.17 -13.03
N ILE A 12 -70.49 -44.65 -14.22
CA ILE A 12 -69.12 -45.10 -14.54
C ILE A 12 -68.16 -43.91 -14.72
N LEU A 13 -68.64 -42.76 -15.20
CA LEU A 13 -67.82 -41.54 -15.29
C LEU A 13 -67.57 -40.90 -13.92
N LEU A 14 -68.50 -41.02 -12.96
CA LEU A 14 -68.32 -40.49 -11.60
C LEU A 14 -67.39 -41.36 -10.72
N LEU A 15 -67.25 -42.65 -11.03
CA LEU A 15 -66.43 -43.58 -10.26
C LEU A 15 -64.93 -43.52 -10.61
N CYS A 16 -64.55 -42.96 -11.78
CA CYS A 16 -63.15 -42.79 -12.17
C CYS A 16 -62.47 -41.54 -11.58
N CYS A 17 -63.23 -40.57 -11.05
CA CYS A 17 -62.65 -39.33 -10.50
C CYS A 17 -62.22 -39.43 -9.01
N LEU A 18 -62.57 -40.51 -8.31
CA LEU A 18 -62.27 -40.70 -6.88
C LEU A 18 -61.04 -41.58 -6.60
N GLY A 19 -60.38 -42.10 -7.65
CA GLY A 19 -59.25 -43.03 -7.53
C GLY A 19 -57.85 -42.44 -7.77
N PHE A 20 -57.72 -41.14 -8.04
CA PHE A 20 -56.42 -40.53 -8.37
C PHE A 20 -55.97 -39.57 -7.26
N SER A 21 -55.59 -40.12 -6.11
CA SER A 21 -54.73 -39.42 -5.16
C SER A 21 -53.30 -39.47 -5.70
N LEU A 22 -52.94 -38.42 -6.44
CA LEU A 22 -51.57 -38.11 -6.79
C LEU A 22 -50.88 -37.54 -5.54
N SER A 23 -50.21 -38.39 -4.75
CA SER A 23 -49.21 -37.91 -3.80
C SER A 23 -47.98 -37.46 -4.58
N ALA A 24 -47.89 -36.15 -4.83
CA ALA A 24 -46.66 -35.51 -5.26
C ALA A 24 -45.73 -35.40 -4.05
N GLU A 25 -44.76 -36.31 -3.96
CA GLU A 25 -43.60 -36.12 -3.07
C GLU A 25 -42.71 -35.02 -3.66
N PRO A 26 -42.31 -33.99 -2.89
CA PRO A 26 -41.30 -33.05 -3.34
C PRO A 26 -39.93 -33.76 -3.29
N MET A 27 -39.48 -34.25 -4.45
CA MET A 27 -38.13 -34.76 -4.61
C MET A 27 -37.12 -33.62 -4.82
N ASN A 28 -36.06 -33.68 -4.01
CA ASN A 28 -34.72 -33.11 -4.19
C ASN A 28 -34.53 -31.58 -4.12
N ASP A 29 -34.18 -31.13 -2.91
CA ASP A 29 -33.52 -29.85 -2.61
C ASP A 29 -31.97 -29.97 -2.57
N GLU A 30 -31.42 -31.19 -2.61
CA GLU A 30 -29.97 -31.44 -2.49
C GLU A 30 -29.16 -31.04 -3.74
N GLY A 31 -29.77 -31.07 -4.93
CA GLY A 31 -29.11 -30.70 -6.18
C GLY A 31 -28.90 -29.18 -6.34
N LYS A 32 -29.77 -28.36 -5.74
CA LYS A 32 -29.65 -26.89 -5.77
C LYS A 32 -28.51 -26.39 -4.89
N GLY A 33 -28.25 -27.06 -3.76
CA GLY A 33 -27.19 -26.68 -2.82
C GLY A 33 -25.76 -26.97 -3.30
N LEU A 34 -25.57 -27.99 -4.15
CA LEU A 34 -24.27 -28.29 -4.76
C LEU A 34 -23.97 -27.37 -5.95
N ASP A 35 -24.99 -27.05 -6.74
CA ASP A 35 -24.85 -26.15 -7.89
C ASP A 35 -24.58 -24.70 -7.46
N THR A 36 -25.20 -24.26 -6.35
CA THR A 36 -24.88 -22.97 -5.72
C THR A 36 -23.45 -22.91 -5.18
N GLN A 37 -22.96 -23.98 -4.55
CA GLN A 37 -21.56 -24.04 -4.08
C GLN A 37 -20.55 -23.97 -5.23
N VAL A 38 -20.84 -24.63 -6.36
CA VAL A 38 -19.98 -24.57 -7.56
C VAL A 38 -20.04 -23.19 -8.22
N GLU A 39 -21.22 -22.55 -8.27
CA GLU A 39 -21.34 -21.17 -8.73
C GLU A 39 -20.58 -20.18 -7.84
N ASP A 40 -20.63 -20.35 -6.52
CA ASP A 40 -19.96 -19.46 -5.57
C ASP A 40 -18.43 -19.63 -5.62
N LEU A 41 -17.94 -20.86 -5.79
CA LEU A 41 -16.51 -21.11 -6.07
C LEU A 41 -16.06 -20.49 -7.39
N LYS A 42 -16.86 -20.59 -8.46
CA LYS A 42 -16.56 -19.93 -9.75
C LYS A 42 -16.50 -18.41 -9.61
N LYS A 43 -17.46 -17.81 -8.88
CA LYS A 43 -17.45 -16.37 -8.59
C LYS A 43 -16.20 -15.98 -7.79
N ALA A 44 -15.81 -16.76 -6.78
CA ALA A 44 -14.60 -16.51 -6.00
C ALA A 44 -13.32 -16.61 -6.85
N VAL A 45 -13.23 -17.59 -7.76
CA VAL A 45 -12.06 -17.72 -8.67
C VAL A 45 -12.02 -16.59 -9.70
N ILE A 46 -13.17 -16.13 -10.21
CA ILE A 46 -13.24 -14.98 -11.11
C ILE A 46 -12.89 -13.68 -10.37
N GLN A 47 -13.34 -13.53 -9.13
CA GLN A 47 -13.00 -12.40 -8.27
C GLN A 47 -11.50 -12.38 -7.95
N LEU A 48 -10.93 -13.50 -7.54
CA LEU A 48 -9.51 -13.62 -7.21
C LEU A 48 -8.62 -13.36 -8.43
N ASN A 49 -8.99 -13.85 -9.62
CA ASN A 49 -8.26 -13.55 -10.85
C ASN A 49 -8.36 -12.07 -11.24
N ARG A 50 -9.48 -11.39 -11.00
CA ARG A 50 -9.61 -9.94 -11.21
C ARG A 50 -8.79 -9.14 -10.21
N GLU A 51 -8.79 -9.55 -8.94
CA GLU A 51 -7.96 -8.95 -7.89
C GLU A 51 -6.46 -9.14 -8.18
N LEU A 52 -6.06 -10.32 -8.67
CA LEU A 52 -4.70 -10.59 -9.16
C LEU A 52 -4.36 -9.77 -10.40
N PHE A 53 -5.28 -9.61 -11.36
CA PHE A 53 -5.05 -8.80 -12.56
C PHE A 53 -4.89 -7.31 -12.24
N ILE A 54 -5.69 -6.77 -11.33
CA ILE A 54 -5.58 -5.38 -10.85
C ILE A 54 -4.26 -5.19 -10.09
N LEU A 55 -3.87 -6.16 -9.25
CA LEU A 55 -2.60 -6.14 -8.53
C LEU A 55 -1.40 -6.28 -9.49
N GLU A 56 -1.53 -7.08 -10.55
CA GLU A 56 -0.52 -7.19 -11.61
C GLU A 56 -0.41 -5.89 -12.41
N GLU A 57 -1.51 -5.23 -12.78
CA GLU A 57 -1.49 -3.95 -13.50
C GLU A 57 -0.80 -2.84 -12.68
N GLU A 58 -1.02 -2.80 -11.35
CA GLU A 58 -0.34 -1.89 -10.43
C GLU A 58 1.19 -2.13 -10.36
N LEU A 59 1.63 -3.37 -10.56
CA LEU A 59 3.06 -3.74 -10.61
C LEU A 59 3.68 -3.56 -12.02
N LEU A 60 2.89 -3.68 -13.08
CA LEU A 60 3.34 -3.69 -14.47
C LEU A 60 3.56 -2.28 -15.07
N PHE A 61 3.03 -1.22 -14.44
CA PHE A 61 3.30 0.17 -14.79
C PHE A 61 3.94 0.95 -13.62
N PRO A 62 5.20 0.66 -13.24
CA PRO A 62 5.93 1.41 -12.22
C PRO A 62 6.41 2.74 -12.81
N GLY A 63 5.48 3.60 -13.21
CA GLY A 63 5.80 4.81 -13.96
C GLY A 63 6.69 5.75 -13.17
N ASN A 64 6.49 5.86 -11.85
CA ASN A 64 7.19 6.85 -11.01
C ASN A 64 7.05 6.57 -9.48
N THR A 65 7.18 5.33 -9.01
CA THR A 65 7.25 5.04 -7.55
C THR A 65 8.57 5.48 -6.91
N GLN A 66 9.43 6.16 -7.65
CA GLN A 66 10.76 6.55 -7.23
C GLN A 66 10.73 7.65 -6.16
N VAL A 67 11.58 7.50 -5.16
CA VAL A 67 11.91 8.51 -4.16
C VAL A 67 13.42 8.72 -4.17
N SER A 68 13.83 9.98 -4.26
CA SER A 68 15.22 10.37 -4.09
C SER A 68 15.37 11.26 -2.87
N ILE A 69 16.34 10.95 -2.03
CA ILE A 69 16.66 11.73 -0.84
C ILE A 69 18.05 12.34 -1.04
N PHE A 70 18.14 13.64 -0.84
CA PHE A 70 19.37 14.40 -0.96
C PHE A 70 19.78 14.99 0.37
N LEU A 71 21.07 15.22 0.53
CA LEU A 71 21.67 15.96 1.63
C LEU A 71 22.37 17.19 1.09
N SER A 72 22.09 18.33 1.73
CA SER A 72 22.83 19.57 1.55
C SER A 72 23.24 20.12 2.92
N LEU A 73 24.35 20.85 2.94
CA LEU A 73 24.90 21.47 4.14
C LEU A 73 25.17 22.94 3.84
N ASP A 74 24.47 23.81 4.54
CA ASP A 74 24.58 25.26 4.42
C ASP A 74 25.31 25.82 5.64
N ILE A 75 26.62 26.06 5.44
CA ILE A 75 27.58 26.56 6.44
C ILE A 75 27.86 25.51 7.54
N GLY A 76 29.14 25.18 7.76
CA GLY A 76 29.57 24.09 8.66
C GLY A 76 30.52 24.53 9.77
N ASN A 77 30.25 25.68 10.38
CA ASN A 77 31.07 26.25 11.45
C ASN A 77 30.73 25.64 12.82
N TYR A 78 29.46 25.27 13.04
CA TYR A 78 28.99 24.77 14.33
C TYR A 78 28.74 23.27 14.37
N PHE A 79 28.73 22.59 13.21
CA PHE A 79 28.52 21.15 13.15
C PHE A 79 29.44 20.48 12.11
N LYS A 80 30.25 19.52 12.58
CA LYS A 80 31.02 18.62 11.72
C LYS A 80 30.25 17.32 11.56
N LEU A 81 29.75 17.08 10.35
CA LEU A 81 29.00 15.86 10.04
C LEU A 81 29.94 14.64 10.00
N ASP A 82 29.60 13.59 10.74
CA ASP A 82 30.32 12.32 10.70
C ASP A 82 29.48 11.22 10.03
N SER A 83 28.19 11.13 10.34
CA SER A 83 27.31 10.13 9.71
C SER A 83 25.87 10.59 9.54
N VAL A 84 25.21 10.00 8.54
CA VAL A 84 23.76 10.12 8.34
C VAL A 84 23.15 8.74 8.23
N GLN A 85 22.13 8.49 9.03
CA GLN A 85 21.32 7.27 8.97
C GLN A 85 19.88 7.61 8.62
N LEU A 86 19.34 6.97 7.60
CA LEU A 86 17.98 7.20 7.10
C LEU A 86 17.09 6.01 7.41
N HIS A 87 15.87 6.30 7.85
CA HIS A 87 14.79 5.32 8.00
C HIS A 87 13.54 5.82 7.29
N ILE A 88 12.82 4.91 6.62
CA ILE A 88 11.44 5.15 6.20
C ILE A 88 10.54 4.10 6.85
N ASP A 89 9.45 4.54 7.47
CA ASP A 89 8.48 3.68 8.16
C ASP A 89 9.15 2.69 9.12
N ASN A 90 10.04 3.21 9.97
CA ASN A 90 10.87 2.45 10.92
C ASN A 90 11.83 1.42 10.31
N LYS A 91 12.02 1.41 8.98
CA LYS A 91 12.98 0.55 8.29
C LYS A 91 14.22 1.33 7.92
N GLU A 92 15.39 0.84 8.34
CA GLU A 92 16.68 1.42 7.96
C GLU A 92 16.90 1.29 6.45
N LEU A 93 17.17 2.41 5.78
CA LEU A 93 17.46 2.46 4.36
C LEU A 93 18.96 2.52 4.07
N THR A 94 19.66 3.40 4.77
CA THR A 94 21.09 3.62 4.58
C THR A 94 21.73 4.24 5.81
N ASN A 95 23.01 3.94 5.99
CA ASN A 95 23.88 4.58 6.96
C ASN A 95 25.19 4.93 6.26
N HIS A 96 25.49 6.22 6.16
CA HIS A 96 26.66 6.71 5.45
C HIS A 96 27.61 7.43 6.39
N LEU A 97 28.88 7.01 6.37
CA LEU A 97 29.98 7.65 7.09
C LEU A 97 30.71 8.60 6.15
N TYR A 98 30.90 9.84 6.60
CA TYR A 98 31.47 10.91 5.81
C TYR A 98 32.99 11.02 6.02
N THR A 99 33.70 11.19 4.91
CA THR A 99 35.10 11.62 4.93
C THR A 99 35.20 13.14 4.99
N GLU A 100 36.33 13.65 5.46
CA GLU A 100 36.57 15.11 5.51
C GLU A 100 36.48 15.77 4.12
N ARG A 101 36.79 15.03 3.04
CA ARG A 101 36.71 15.53 1.67
C ARG A 101 35.25 15.70 1.22
N GLU A 102 34.39 14.75 1.57
CA GLU A 102 32.96 14.81 1.25
C GLU A 102 32.27 15.93 2.05
N VAL A 103 32.56 16.05 3.34
CA VAL A 103 32.03 17.16 4.16
C VAL A 103 32.45 18.50 3.57
N LYS A 104 33.73 18.67 3.17
CA LYS A 104 34.19 19.90 2.52
C LYS A 104 33.51 20.16 1.18
N ALA A 105 33.10 19.12 0.44
CA ALA A 105 32.35 19.28 -0.79
C ALA A 105 30.92 19.77 -0.52
N LEU A 106 30.24 19.17 0.47
CA LEU A 106 28.92 19.61 0.91
C LEU A 106 28.92 21.05 1.41
N GLN A 107 29.91 21.43 2.24
CA GLN A 107 30.09 22.80 2.73
C GLN A 107 30.30 23.84 1.61
N ARG A 108 30.73 23.43 0.41
CA ARG A 108 30.89 24.30 -0.75
C ARG A 108 29.62 24.38 -1.62
N GLY A 109 28.49 23.91 -1.11
CA GLY A 109 27.22 23.84 -1.83
C GLY A 109 27.06 22.55 -2.66
N GLY A 110 27.87 21.52 -2.38
CA GLY A 110 27.66 20.20 -2.95
C GLY A 110 26.36 19.60 -2.43
N VAL A 111 25.65 18.87 -3.30
CA VAL A 111 24.46 18.10 -2.93
C VAL A 111 24.75 16.63 -3.18
N GLN A 112 24.53 15.80 -2.18
CA GLN A 112 24.70 14.35 -2.30
C GLN A 112 23.33 13.67 -2.35
N ARG A 113 23.16 12.73 -3.28
CA ARG A 113 22.03 11.80 -3.24
C ARG A 113 22.33 10.68 -2.26
N LEU A 114 21.64 10.67 -1.12
CA LEU A 114 21.78 9.66 -0.07
C LEU A 114 21.08 8.35 -0.42
N TYR A 115 19.90 8.45 -1.02
CA TYR A 115 19.07 7.31 -1.35
C TYR A 115 18.35 7.52 -2.67
N LEU A 116 18.21 6.42 -3.42
CA LEU A 116 17.40 6.32 -4.61
C LEU A 116 16.73 4.96 -4.59
N GLY A 117 15.41 4.94 -4.54
CA GLY A 117 14.67 3.68 -4.54
C GLY A 117 13.19 3.86 -4.79
N ASN A 118 12.45 2.77 -4.70
CA ASN A 118 11.01 2.78 -4.90
C ASN A 118 10.30 2.80 -3.54
N LEU A 119 9.21 3.57 -3.46
CA LEU A 119 8.32 3.65 -2.32
C LEU A 119 6.88 3.52 -2.80
N LYS A 120 6.06 2.78 -2.06
CA LYS A 120 4.64 2.58 -2.40
C LYS A 120 3.91 3.93 -2.36
N ALA A 121 2.76 4.01 -3.03
CA ALA A 121 1.90 5.16 -2.87
C ALA A 121 1.28 5.16 -1.47
N GLY A 122 1.10 6.34 -0.88
CA GLY A 122 0.52 6.50 0.46
C GLY A 122 1.32 7.43 1.38
N GLU A 123 0.90 7.48 2.64
CA GLU A 123 1.60 8.22 3.70
C GLU A 123 2.83 7.45 4.17
N HIS A 124 3.96 8.15 4.29
CA HIS A 124 5.23 7.61 4.75
C HIS A 124 5.89 8.56 5.75
N GLU A 125 6.66 7.98 6.67
CA GLU A 125 7.48 8.75 7.60
C GLU A 125 8.96 8.58 7.26
N LEU A 126 9.65 9.68 6.99
CA LEU A 126 11.11 9.72 6.87
C LEU A 126 11.72 10.22 8.18
N VAL A 127 12.65 9.45 8.73
CA VAL A 127 13.45 9.82 9.89
C VAL A 127 14.93 9.82 9.51
N ALA A 128 15.59 10.96 9.66
CA ALA A 128 17.02 11.11 9.42
C ALA A 128 17.75 11.39 10.74
N PHE A 129 18.74 10.58 11.06
CA PHE A 129 19.63 10.79 12.20
C PHE A 129 20.98 11.30 11.71
N PHE A 130 21.36 12.47 12.19
CA PHE A 130 22.64 13.11 11.93
C PHE A 130 23.51 12.97 13.17
N THR A 131 24.70 12.40 12.99
CA THR A 131 25.70 12.27 14.05
C THR A 131 26.95 13.04 13.64
N GLY A 132 27.56 13.73 14.59
CA GLY A 132 28.73 14.54 14.33
C GLY A 132 29.28 15.19 15.59
N VAL A 133 30.15 16.17 15.39
CA VAL A 133 30.74 16.97 16.47
C VAL A 133 30.13 18.37 16.46
N GLY A 134 29.55 18.76 17.60
CA GLY A 134 28.98 20.10 17.79
C GLY A 134 30.02 21.18 18.12
N PRO A 135 29.59 22.43 18.35
CA PRO A 135 30.48 23.60 18.39
C PRO A 135 31.42 23.64 19.60
N LYS A 136 31.14 22.83 20.63
CA LYS A 136 31.96 22.69 21.85
C LYS A 136 32.81 21.42 21.86
N GLY A 137 32.99 20.77 20.70
CA GLY A 137 33.78 19.53 20.59
C GLY A 137 33.11 18.32 21.23
N ARG A 138 31.80 18.37 21.49
CA ARG A 138 31.03 17.25 22.05
C ARG A 138 30.34 16.49 20.93
N ASP A 139 30.20 15.19 21.11
CA ASP A 139 29.34 14.36 20.27
C ASP A 139 27.92 14.95 20.24
N TYR A 140 27.39 15.06 19.04
CA TYR A 140 26.11 15.67 18.77
C TYR A 140 25.31 14.74 17.86
N LYS A 141 24.12 14.36 18.32
CA LYS A 141 23.19 13.52 17.58
C LYS A 141 21.83 14.18 17.53
N ARG A 142 21.27 14.33 16.34
CA ARG A 142 19.94 14.93 16.14
C ARG A 142 19.14 14.11 15.13
N GLY A 143 17.86 13.93 15.42
CA GLY A 143 16.89 13.38 14.48
C GLY A 143 16.04 14.48 13.87
N ALA A 144 15.73 14.36 12.59
CA ALA A 144 14.68 15.10 11.92
C ALA A 144 13.66 14.12 11.34
N THR A 145 12.37 14.41 11.55
CA THR A 145 11.26 13.58 11.09
C THR A 145 10.35 14.39 10.20
N VAL A 146 9.94 13.81 9.07
CA VAL A 146 8.90 14.38 8.21
C VAL A 146 7.93 13.28 7.79
N SER A 147 6.64 13.59 7.82
CA SER A 147 5.61 12.77 7.19
C SER A 147 5.31 13.35 5.81
N PHE A 148 5.28 12.51 4.79
CA PHE A 148 5.02 12.92 3.42
C PHE A 148 4.13 11.91 2.71
N ASN A 149 3.30 12.39 1.80
CA ASN A 149 2.47 11.55 0.96
C ASN A 149 3.16 11.29 -0.39
N LYS A 150 3.38 10.00 -0.69
CA LYS A 150 3.87 9.52 -1.97
C LYS A 150 2.70 9.31 -2.93
N GLY A 151 2.62 10.17 -3.94
CA GLY A 151 1.73 10.00 -5.08
C GLY A 151 2.28 9.04 -6.15
N ILE A 152 1.70 9.09 -7.35
CA ILE A 152 2.09 8.24 -8.48
C ILE A 152 3.41 8.72 -9.12
N GLY A 153 3.78 10.00 -8.96
CA GLY A 153 4.98 10.66 -9.51
C GLY A 153 6.25 10.56 -8.66
N PRO A 154 7.45 10.89 -9.20
CA PRO A 154 8.68 10.79 -8.45
C PRO A 154 8.66 11.82 -7.31
N LYS A 155 9.22 11.47 -6.16
CA LYS A 155 9.30 12.37 -5.02
C LYS A 155 10.76 12.69 -4.70
N TYR A 156 11.04 13.96 -4.49
CA TYR A 156 12.36 14.45 -4.13
C TYR A 156 12.30 15.08 -2.74
N LEU A 157 13.16 14.60 -1.84
CA LEU A 157 13.26 15.11 -0.48
C LEU A 157 14.67 15.62 -0.26
N GLU A 158 14.80 16.84 0.24
CA GLU A 158 16.07 17.43 0.65
C GLU A 158 16.15 17.46 2.16
N LEU A 159 17.22 16.86 2.68
CA LEU A 159 17.69 17.05 4.05
C LEU A 159 18.67 18.20 4.03
N LYS A 160 18.27 19.33 4.62
CA LYS A 160 19.11 20.51 4.69
C LYS A 160 19.60 20.69 6.13
N ILE A 161 20.92 20.70 6.29
CA ILE A 161 21.56 21.07 7.56
C ILE A 161 21.96 22.54 7.46
N VAL A 162 21.50 23.38 8.40
CA VAL A 162 21.77 24.82 8.39
C VAL A 162 22.32 25.26 9.74
N ASP A 163 23.40 26.02 9.75
CA ASP A 163 23.91 26.62 10.98
C ASP A 163 23.04 27.81 11.43
N SER A 164 22.40 27.72 12.59
CA SER A 164 21.68 28.85 13.19
C SER A 164 22.66 29.77 13.91
N VAL A 165 22.95 30.93 13.32
CA VAL A 165 23.83 31.95 13.92
C VAL A 165 23.25 32.48 15.24
N ALA A 166 21.94 32.61 15.33
CA ALA A 166 21.25 33.12 16.53
C ALA A 166 21.34 32.17 17.72
N LEU A 167 21.26 30.85 17.46
CA LEU A 167 21.26 29.82 18.49
C LEU A 167 22.64 29.15 18.66
N GLN A 168 23.60 29.47 17.79
CA GLN A 168 24.92 28.85 17.70
C GLN A 168 24.84 27.31 17.67
N GLN A 169 23.88 26.78 16.93
CA GLN A 169 23.63 25.34 16.81
C GLN A 169 23.14 24.99 15.40
N PRO A 170 23.34 23.73 14.94
CA PRO A 170 22.78 23.27 13.68
C PRO A 170 21.26 23.07 13.79
N ASP A 171 20.56 23.45 12.73
CA ASP A 171 19.17 23.14 12.47
C ASP A 171 19.07 22.11 11.33
N PHE A 172 18.02 21.29 11.38
CA PHE A 172 17.84 20.17 10.47
C PHE A 172 16.46 20.26 9.86
N GLU A 173 16.41 20.75 8.64
CA GLU A 173 15.18 20.94 7.89
C GLU A 173 15.01 19.80 6.89
N VAL A 174 13.78 19.34 6.73
CA VAL A 174 13.41 18.46 5.61
C VAL A 174 12.47 19.23 4.71
N ARG A 175 12.85 19.35 3.43
CA ARG A 175 12.06 20.08 2.42
C ARG A 175 11.68 19.13 1.31
N GLU A 176 10.43 19.20 0.90
CA GLU A 176 9.98 18.57 -0.33
C GLU A 176 10.37 19.46 -1.50
N TRP A 177 11.03 18.89 -2.51
CA TRP A 177 11.28 19.56 -3.78
C TRP A 177 10.14 19.20 -4.74
N GLU A 178 9.56 20.21 -5.39
CA GLU A 178 8.57 20.06 -6.47
C GLU A 178 9.26 19.78 -7.82
#